data_AF-A0A2M7Z070-F1
#
_entry.id   AF-A0A2M7Z070-F1
#
_cell.length_a   1.000
_cell.length_b   1.000
_cell.length_c   1.000
_cell.angle_alpha   90.00
_cell.angle_beta   90.00
_cell.angle_gamma   90.00
#
_symmetry.space_group_name_H-M   'P 1'
#
loop_
_entity.id
_entity.type
_entity.pdbx_description
1 polymer ?
#
loop_
_entity_poly.entity_id
_entity_poly.type
_entity_poly.pdbx_seq_one_letter_code
_entity_poly.pdbx_strand_id
1 'polypeptide(L)'
;KIRKVIEKGPILPEDENIEISDNQARNDLFVYLFVARLIQVGVQVLSIDGITGDNYRTISHEDIVCRFQNEEIVLECKRPQKLTSINSCAREARKQIQKSEKKGCMALDCSKAIRPTGTVFDFSNEDKDLDTLLDQIEVDIVPKINSHLKQNVLGAFLVVSVPGMKKMEKSTILSQNGNPFNQYTPFRVYTMVSVSNEREKPPFTKWIYDHLKSHRAIQIP
;
A
#
# COMPACT_ATOMS: atom_id res chain seq x y z
N LYS A 1 16.60 9.28 6.61
CA LYS A 1 15.35 8.75 7.20
C LYS A 1 15.35 7.21 7.18
N ILE A 2 15.51 6.57 6.03
CA ILE A 2 15.53 5.09 5.92
C ILE A 2 16.54 4.37 6.82
N ARG A 3 17.74 4.93 7.03
CA ARG A 3 18.72 4.38 7.98
C ARG A 3 18.16 4.24 9.39
N LYS A 4 17.43 5.25 9.89
CA LYS A 4 16.77 5.20 11.21
C LYS A 4 15.65 4.14 11.26
N VAL A 5 14.93 3.95 10.15
CA VAL A 5 13.91 2.89 10.02
C VAL A 5 14.56 1.51 10.09
N ILE A 6 15.68 1.31 9.38
CA ILE A 6 16.44 0.06 9.38
C ILE A 6 17.09 -0.20 10.74
N GLU A 7 17.67 0.82 11.38
CA GLU A 7 18.33 0.73 12.69
C GLU A 7 17.35 0.40 13.83
N LYS A 8 16.08 0.79 13.72
CA LYS A 8 15.02 0.38 14.66
C LYS A 8 14.69 -1.12 14.60
N GLY A 9 15.24 -1.85 13.61
CA GLY A 9 15.03 -3.29 13.47
C GLY A 9 13.63 -3.67 13.00
N PRO A 10 13.32 -4.98 12.94
CA PRO A 10 11.99 -5.45 12.60
C PRO A 10 11.01 -5.10 13.71
N ILE A 11 10.22 -4.04 13.52
CA ILE A 11 9.14 -3.66 14.44
C ILE A 11 8.12 -4.81 14.46
N LEU A 12 7.75 -5.30 15.65
CA LEU A 12 6.77 -6.37 15.76
C LEU A 12 5.37 -5.79 15.47
N PRO A 13 4.44 -6.55 14.87
CA PRO A 13 3.05 -6.10 14.68
C PRO A 13 2.38 -5.64 16.00
N GLU A 14 2.89 -6.13 17.13
CA GLU A 14 2.46 -5.84 18.51
C GLU A 14 2.88 -4.45 18.98
N ASP A 15 3.97 -3.91 18.42
CA ASP A 15 4.46 -2.55 18.67
C ASP A 15 3.72 -1.48 17.85
N GLU A 16 2.76 -1.89 17.00
CA GLU A 16 1.89 -0.96 16.24
C GLU A 16 0.64 -0.57 17.02
N ASN A 17 0.70 -0.59 18.34
CA ASN A 17 -0.37 -0.03 19.17
C ASN A 17 -0.31 1.50 19.09
N ILE A 18 -1.41 2.12 18.60
CA ILE A 18 -1.54 3.57 18.40
C ILE A 18 -1.26 4.34 19.71
N GLU A 19 -1.51 3.71 20.85
CA GLU A 19 -1.33 4.31 22.17
C GLU A 19 0.15 4.37 22.62
N ILE A 20 1.05 3.61 21.99
CA ILE A 20 2.41 3.37 22.49
C ILE A 20 3.48 3.76 21.46
N SER A 21 3.14 3.83 20.17
CA SER A 21 4.12 3.95 19.08
C SER A 21 3.75 5.03 18.06
N ASP A 22 4.72 5.90 17.76
CA ASP A 22 4.66 6.73 16.57
C ASP A 22 4.81 5.79 15.36
N ASN A 23 3.76 5.67 14.56
CA ASN A 23 3.77 4.81 13.37
C ASN A 23 4.62 5.41 12.23
N GLN A 24 5.45 6.43 12.48
CA GLN A 24 6.16 7.18 11.45
C GLN A 24 7.14 6.30 10.68
N ALA A 25 7.88 5.42 11.36
CA ALA A 25 8.84 4.54 10.71
C ALA A 25 8.20 3.61 9.66
N ARG A 26 6.93 3.23 9.87
CA ARG A 26 6.16 2.41 8.94
C ARG A 26 5.61 3.21 7.78
N ASN A 27 5.18 4.45 8.04
CA ASN A 27 4.79 5.38 6.98
C ASN A 27 5.99 5.67 6.07
N ASP A 28 7.15 5.99 6.66
CA ASP A 28 8.40 6.17 5.92
C ASP A 28 8.72 4.91 5.10
N LEU A 29 8.69 3.72 5.71
CA LEU A 29 8.95 2.46 4.99
C LEU A 29 8.01 2.27 3.80
N PHE A 30 6.72 2.56 3.97
CA PHE A 30 5.74 2.46 2.90
C PHE A 30 6.07 3.42 1.74
N VAL A 31 6.46 4.67 2.03
CA VAL A 31 6.91 5.64 1.03
C VAL A 31 8.07 5.06 0.20
N TYR A 32 9.13 4.58 0.85
CA TYR A 32 10.30 4.03 0.13
C TYR A 32 9.97 2.75 -0.65
N LEU A 33 9.13 1.87 -0.12
CA LEU A 33 8.68 0.68 -0.84
C LEU A 33 7.88 1.07 -2.09
N PHE A 34 7.01 2.06 -1.98
CA PHE A 34 6.21 2.54 -3.10
C PHE A 34 7.09 3.21 -4.17
N VAL A 35 8.07 4.03 -3.75
CA VAL A 35 9.11 4.59 -4.63
C VAL A 35 9.83 3.49 -5.41
N ALA A 36 10.25 2.42 -4.75
CA ALA A 36 10.92 1.31 -5.41
C ALA A 36 10.04 0.67 -6.51
N ARG A 37 8.72 0.59 -6.30
CA ARG A 37 7.77 0.12 -7.32
C ARG A 37 7.67 1.08 -8.50
N LEU A 38 7.60 2.38 -8.26
CA LEU A 38 7.61 3.38 -9.32
C LEU A 38 8.88 3.29 -10.17
N ILE A 39 10.05 3.19 -9.53
CA ILE A 39 11.34 3.04 -10.22
C ILE A 39 11.39 1.72 -11.01
N GLN A 40 10.86 0.62 -10.46
CA GLN A 40 10.81 -0.68 -11.12
C GLN A 40 10.10 -0.63 -12.48
N VAL A 41 9.07 0.21 -12.62
CA VAL A 41 8.35 0.41 -13.89
C VAL A 41 8.88 1.58 -14.72
N GLY A 42 10.03 2.16 -14.34
CA GLY A 42 10.68 3.22 -15.12
C GLY A 42 10.12 4.62 -14.90
N VAL A 43 9.35 4.86 -13.83
CA VAL A 43 8.97 6.22 -13.44
C VAL A 43 10.16 6.95 -12.85
N GLN A 44 10.42 8.16 -13.33
CA GLN A 44 11.43 9.04 -12.77
C GLN A 44 10.92 9.65 -11.46
N VAL A 45 11.50 9.26 -10.33
CA VAL A 45 11.22 9.87 -9.02
C VAL A 45 12.10 11.11 -8.83
N LEU A 46 11.49 12.24 -8.48
CA LEU A 46 12.10 13.57 -8.37
C LEU A 46 12.38 13.97 -6.92
N SER A 47 11.47 13.61 -6.00
CA SER A 47 11.52 13.92 -4.57
C SER A 47 10.93 12.78 -3.74
N ILE A 48 11.49 12.56 -2.55
CA ILE A 48 11.00 11.61 -1.54
C ILE A 48 11.07 12.27 -0.16
N ASP A 49 9.94 12.44 0.52
CA ASP A 49 9.83 13.11 1.83
C ASP A 49 10.56 14.46 1.91
N GLY A 50 10.48 15.25 0.83
CA GLY A 50 11.17 16.53 0.65
C GLY A 50 12.67 16.45 0.36
N ILE A 51 13.23 15.25 0.22
CA ILE A 51 14.60 15.03 -0.25
C ILE A 51 14.57 15.00 -1.78
N THR A 52 15.17 16.00 -2.42
CA THR A 52 15.15 16.16 -3.88
C THR A 52 16.39 15.54 -4.53
N GLY A 53 16.23 14.99 -5.73
CA GLY A 53 17.36 14.56 -6.55
C GLY A 53 18.10 15.74 -7.19
N ASP A 54 19.32 15.49 -7.68
CA ASP A 54 20.22 16.53 -8.23
C ASP A 54 19.58 17.40 -9.34
N ASN A 55 18.64 16.81 -10.09
CA ASN A 55 17.96 17.46 -11.21
C ASN A 55 16.58 18.04 -10.85
N TYR A 56 16.23 18.12 -9.56
CA TYR A 56 14.98 18.68 -9.07
C TYR A 56 15.24 19.77 -8.03
N ARG A 57 15.00 21.03 -8.42
CA ARG A 57 15.32 22.22 -7.60
C ARG A 57 14.14 22.77 -6.80
N THR A 58 12.95 22.23 -7.02
CA THR A 58 11.73 22.67 -6.33
C THR A 58 11.68 22.04 -4.94
N ILE A 59 11.55 22.87 -3.90
CA ILE A 59 11.26 22.38 -2.55
C ILE A 59 9.90 21.69 -2.60
N SER A 60 9.87 20.46 -2.10
CA SER A 60 8.68 19.61 -2.08
C SER A 60 8.35 19.25 -0.64
N HIS A 61 7.05 19.28 -0.33
CA HIS A 61 6.51 18.85 0.96
C HIS A 61 5.68 17.57 0.84
N GLU A 62 5.57 17.04 -0.37
CA GLU A 62 4.85 15.83 -0.70
C GLU A 62 5.69 14.59 -0.35
N ASP A 63 5.00 13.49 -0.05
CA ASP A 63 5.67 12.23 0.29
C ASP A 63 6.51 11.72 -0.91
N ILE A 64 5.95 11.80 -2.12
CA ILE A 64 6.66 11.46 -3.36
C ILE A 64 6.29 12.47 -4.45
N VAL A 65 7.28 12.93 -5.22
CA VAL A 65 7.05 13.60 -6.51
C VAL A 65 7.73 12.80 -7.60
N CYS A 66 7.02 12.51 -8.68
CA CYS A 66 7.57 11.82 -9.83
C CYS A 66 7.21 12.53 -11.14
N ARG A 67 7.93 12.17 -12.21
CA ARG A 67 7.66 12.63 -13.57
C ARG A 67 7.06 11.48 -14.37
N PHE A 68 5.93 11.76 -15.02
CA PHE A 68 5.29 10.85 -15.95
C PHE A 68 4.81 11.63 -17.17
N GLN A 69 5.25 11.23 -18.37
CA GLN A 69 4.90 11.91 -19.63
C GLN A 69 5.12 13.43 -19.60
N ASN A 70 6.25 13.87 -19.03
CA ASN A 70 6.61 15.29 -18.82
C ASN A 70 5.75 16.07 -17.83
N GLU A 71 4.77 15.45 -17.16
CA GLU A 71 4.02 16.05 -16.06
C GLU A 71 4.60 15.63 -14.71
N GLU A 72 4.53 16.54 -13.73
CA GLU A 72 4.79 16.20 -12.33
C GLU A 72 3.53 15.63 -11.69
N ILE A 73 3.66 14.45 -11.09
CA ILE A 73 2.61 13.80 -10.33
C ILE A 73 3.08 13.67 -8.90
N VAL A 74 2.25 14.14 -7.96
CA VAL A 74 2.51 13.98 -6.53
C VAL A 74 1.81 12.71 -6.02
N LEU A 75 2.41 12.01 -5.08
CA LEU A 75 1.76 10.92 -4.37
C LEU A 75 1.79 11.21 -2.88
N GLU A 76 0.62 11.08 -2.27
CA GLU A 76 0.44 11.21 -0.83
C GLU A 76 0.18 9.82 -0.23
N CYS A 77 1.13 9.38 0.57
CA CYS A 77 1.19 8.06 1.17
C CYS A 77 0.53 8.09 2.56
N LYS A 78 -0.43 7.22 2.82
CA LYS A 78 -1.05 7.09 4.15
C LYS A 78 -1.22 5.62 4.51
N ARG A 79 -1.18 5.30 5.82
CA ARG A 79 -1.29 3.94 6.34
C ARG A 79 -2.46 3.83 7.33
N PRO A 80 -3.71 3.70 6.84
CA PRO A 80 -4.88 3.54 7.68
C PRO A 80 -4.73 2.31 8.59
N GLN A 81 -4.89 2.52 9.90
CA GLN A 81 -4.74 1.46 10.90
C GLN A 81 -6.02 0.64 11.09
N LYS A 82 -7.18 1.20 10.76
CA LYS A 82 -8.50 0.55 10.90
C LYS A 82 -9.34 0.81 9.65
N LEU A 83 -10.29 -0.07 9.35
CA LEU A 83 -11.24 0.14 8.24
C LEU A 83 -12.05 1.44 8.37
N THR A 84 -12.25 1.92 9.60
CA THR A 84 -12.94 3.19 9.89
C THR A 84 -12.08 4.41 9.63
N SER A 85 -10.74 4.30 9.67
CA SER A 85 -9.81 5.43 9.42
C SER A 85 -9.50 5.63 7.93
N ILE A 86 -9.97 4.75 7.05
CA ILE A 86 -9.74 4.83 5.58
C ILE A 86 -10.20 6.19 5.03
N ASN A 87 -11.41 6.62 5.38
CA ASN A 87 -11.98 7.87 4.88
C ASN A 87 -11.20 9.09 5.38
N SER A 88 -10.82 9.13 6.67
CA SER A 88 -10.04 10.24 7.20
C SER A 88 -8.65 10.34 6.56
N CYS A 89 -7.98 9.21 6.33
CA CYS A 89 -6.69 9.16 5.63
C CYS A 89 -6.81 9.59 4.16
N ALA A 90 -7.84 9.12 3.44
CA ALA A 90 -8.11 9.53 2.06
C ALA A 90 -8.40 11.04 1.95
N ARG A 91 -9.18 11.57 2.89
CA ARG A 91 -9.46 13.00 2.99
C ARG A 91 -8.18 13.81 3.24
N GLU A 92 -7.28 13.31 4.09
CA GLU A 92 -6.00 13.97 4.38
C GLU A 92 -5.10 13.99 3.14
N ALA A 93 -4.88 12.84 2.49
CA ALA A 93 -4.10 12.74 1.27
C ALA A 93 -4.64 13.66 0.18
N ARG A 94 -5.96 13.68 -0.03
CA ARG A 94 -6.61 14.62 -0.95
C ARG A 94 -6.29 16.08 -0.63
N LYS A 95 -6.38 16.48 0.65
CA LYS A 95 -6.10 17.87 1.05
C LYS A 95 -4.64 18.26 0.77
N GLN A 96 -3.70 17.35 0.98
CA GLN A 96 -2.28 17.56 0.65
C GLN A 96 -2.07 17.69 -0.86
N ILE A 97 -2.67 16.80 -1.66
CA ILE A 97 -2.66 16.91 -3.13
C ILE A 97 -3.25 18.24 -3.59
N GLN A 98 -4.38 18.67 -3.05
CA GLN A 98 -5.00 19.95 -3.38
C GLN A 98 -4.10 21.15 -3.03
N LYS A 99 -3.41 21.10 -1.89
CA LYS A 99 -2.49 22.14 -1.45
C LYS A 99 -1.25 22.25 -2.35
N SER A 100 -0.82 21.15 -2.97
CA SER A 100 0.31 21.15 -3.91
C SER A 100 0.02 21.86 -5.23
N GLU A 101 -1.27 22.10 -5.54
CA GLU A 101 -1.76 22.61 -6.83
C GLU A 101 -1.40 21.74 -8.05
N LYS A 102 -0.80 20.55 -7.84
CA LYS A 102 -0.43 19.58 -8.87
C LYS A 102 -1.47 18.48 -9.03
N LYS A 103 -1.37 17.71 -10.12
CA LYS A 103 -2.06 16.42 -10.23
C LYS A 103 -1.44 15.43 -9.25
N GLY A 104 -2.26 14.60 -8.62
CA GLY A 104 -1.72 13.63 -7.66
C GLY A 104 -2.55 12.38 -7.46
N CYS A 105 -1.93 11.39 -6.82
CA CYS A 105 -2.55 10.12 -6.46
C CYS A 105 -2.45 9.89 -4.95
N MET A 106 -3.45 9.19 -4.42
CA MET A 106 -3.34 8.65 -3.06
C MET A 106 -2.61 7.31 -3.13
N ALA A 107 -1.67 7.04 -2.24
CA ALA A 107 -1.12 5.72 -2.04
C ALA A 107 -1.47 5.27 -0.61
N LEU A 108 -2.26 4.23 -0.47
CA LEU A 108 -2.78 3.79 0.83
C LEU A 108 -2.27 2.39 1.15
N ASP A 109 -1.48 2.26 2.21
CA ASP A 109 -1.16 0.96 2.79
C ASP A 109 -2.33 0.51 3.67
N CYS A 110 -3.19 -0.32 3.09
CA CYS A 110 -4.38 -0.88 3.71
C CYS A 110 -4.10 -2.17 4.49
N SER A 111 -2.85 -2.65 4.54
CA SER A 111 -2.47 -3.93 5.15
C SER A 111 -3.02 -4.06 6.57
N LYS A 112 -2.83 -3.01 7.39
CA LYS A 112 -3.23 -3.02 8.79
C LYS A 112 -4.73 -2.92 8.98
N ALA A 113 -5.40 -2.11 8.16
CA ALA A 113 -6.85 -1.97 8.20
C ALA A 113 -7.55 -3.30 7.87
N ILE A 114 -7.02 -4.05 6.90
CA ILE A 114 -7.59 -5.34 6.49
C ILE A 114 -7.20 -6.46 7.46
N ARG A 115 -5.96 -6.45 7.96
CA ARG A 115 -5.45 -7.44 8.92
C ARG A 115 -4.84 -6.75 10.14
N PRO A 116 -5.63 -6.56 11.21
CA PRO A 116 -5.15 -6.05 12.49
C PRO A 116 -4.09 -6.95 13.13
N THR A 117 -3.33 -6.41 14.11
CA THR A 117 -2.36 -7.17 14.92
C THR A 117 -2.98 -8.43 15.50
N GLY A 118 -2.19 -9.51 15.57
CA GLY A 118 -2.62 -10.77 16.17
C GLY A 118 -3.49 -11.62 15.26
N THR A 119 -3.76 -11.17 14.02
CA THR A 119 -4.40 -12.00 13.00
C THR A 119 -3.35 -12.54 12.03
N VAL A 120 -3.43 -13.83 11.74
CA VAL A 120 -2.61 -14.51 10.73
C VAL A 120 -3.56 -15.01 9.65
N PHE A 121 -3.20 -14.80 8.39
CA PHE A 121 -3.97 -15.35 7.28
C PHE A 121 -3.53 -16.80 7.03
N ASP A 122 -4.45 -17.76 7.15
CA ASP A 122 -4.19 -19.15 6.77
C ASP A 122 -4.41 -19.30 5.26
N PHE A 123 -3.32 -19.51 4.52
CA PHE A 123 -3.36 -19.68 3.08
C PHE A 123 -3.54 -21.17 2.78
N SER A 124 -4.80 -21.54 2.56
CA SER A 124 -5.20 -22.90 2.17
C SER A 124 -5.18 -23.08 0.66
N ASN A 125 -5.48 -22.03 -0.09
CA ASN A 125 -5.38 -21.96 -1.55
C ASN A 125 -5.04 -20.51 -1.94
N GLU A 126 -3.80 -20.30 -2.35
CA GLU A 126 -3.21 -18.98 -2.59
C GLU A 126 -4.04 -18.09 -3.53
N ASP A 127 -4.50 -18.64 -4.66
CA ASP A 127 -5.28 -17.88 -5.66
C ASP A 127 -6.64 -17.48 -5.11
N LYS A 128 -7.38 -18.42 -4.50
CA LYS A 128 -8.70 -18.17 -3.94
C LYS A 128 -8.65 -17.19 -2.75
N ASP A 129 -7.62 -17.33 -1.94
CA ASP A 129 -7.40 -16.49 -0.76
C ASP A 129 -7.00 -15.06 -1.17
N LEU A 130 -6.23 -14.92 -2.25
CA LEU A 130 -5.94 -13.64 -2.87
C LEU A 130 -7.20 -13.00 -3.48
N ASP A 131 -8.03 -13.76 -4.19
CA ASP A 131 -9.30 -13.25 -4.73
C ASP A 131 -10.21 -12.74 -3.61
N THR A 132 -10.30 -13.49 -2.50
CA THR A 132 -11.06 -13.07 -1.31
C THR A 132 -10.53 -11.75 -0.74
N LEU A 133 -9.21 -11.56 -0.73
CA LEU A 133 -8.57 -10.33 -0.28
C LEU A 133 -8.88 -9.16 -1.23
N LEU A 134 -8.85 -9.39 -2.54
CA LEU A 134 -9.18 -8.40 -3.56
C LEU A 134 -10.65 -7.97 -3.45
N ASP A 135 -11.57 -8.93 -3.32
CA ASP A 135 -12.99 -8.68 -3.13
C ASP A 135 -13.23 -7.85 -1.85
N GLN A 136 -12.50 -8.14 -0.77
CA GLN A 136 -12.57 -7.35 0.46
C GLN A 136 -12.13 -5.90 0.24
N ILE A 137 -11.05 -5.65 -0.52
CA ILE A 137 -10.61 -4.30 -0.86
C ILE A 137 -11.69 -3.58 -1.68
N GLU A 138 -12.23 -4.27 -2.68
CA GLU A 138 -13.25 -3.73 -3.58
C GLU A 138 -14.54 -3.36 -2.84
N VAL A 139 -14.98 -4.18 -1.89
CA VAL A 139 -16.22 -3.93 -1.14
C VAL A 139 -16.00 -2.95 0.02
N ASP A 140 -14.95 -3.13 0.82
CA ASP A 140 -14.80 -2.41 2.10
C ASP A 140 -14.04 -1.09 1.97
N ILE A 141 -13.18 -0.94 0.96
CA ILE A 141 -12.23 0.17 0.86
C ILE A 141 -12.57 1.09 -0.30
N VAL A 142 -12.74 0.54 -1.51
CA VAL A 142 -12.96 1.33 -2.72
C VAL A 142 -14.10 2.35 -2.58
N PRO A 143 -15.29 2.02 -2.04
CA PRO A 143 -16.37 3.00 -1.88
C PRO A 143 -16.00 4.16 -0.96
N LYS A 144 -15.17 3.93 0.05
CA LYS A 144 -14.69 4.96 0.98
C LYS A 144 -13.71 5.91 0.32
N ILE A 145 -12.99 5.46 -0.72
CA ILE A 145 -12.01 6.26 -1.46
C ILE A 145 -12.67 7.04 -2.60
N ASN A 146 -13.67 6.46 -3.27
CA ASN A 146 -14.24 7.02 -4.49
C ASN A 146 -14.74 8.46 -4.32
N SER A 147 -15.37 8.76 -3.18
CA SER A 147 -15.85 10.12 -2.86
C SER A 147 -14.74 11.19 -2.77
N HIS A 148 -13.48 10.79 -2.68
CA HIS A 148 -12.30 11.65 -2.61
C HIS A 148 -11.58 11.80 -3.96
N LEU A 149 -11.95 11.03 -4.99
CA LEU A 149 -11.40 11.14 -6.34
C LEU A 149 -12.04 12.32 -7.09
N LYS A 150 -11.74 13.53 -6.62
CA LYS A 150 -12.28 14.78 -7.19
C LYS A 150 -11.14 15.69 -7.65
N GLN A 151 -11.41 16.52 -8.65
CA GLN A 151 -10.49 17.56 -9.14
C GLN A 151 -9.15 16.98 -9.65
N ASN A 152 -8.04 17.45 -9.07
CA ASN A 152 -6.65 17.12 -9.41
C ASN A 152 -6.18 15.76 -8.84
N VAL A 153 -7.07 14.98 -8.22
CA VAL A 153 -6.78 13.61 -7.78
C VAL A 153 -7.06 12.63 -8.94
N LEU A 154 -5.98 12.09 -9.50
CA LEU A 154 -6.00 11.16 -10.64
C LEU A 154 -6.52 9.77 -10.25
N GLY A 155 -6.23 9.32 -9.03
CA GLY A 155 -6.59 7.99 -8.59
C GLY A 155 -6.02 7.64 -7.22
N ALA A 156 -6.11 6.35 -6.89
CA ALA A 156 -5.53 5.78 -5.69
C ALA A 156 -4.88 4.43 -5.96
N PHE A 157 -3.77 4.16 -5.27
CA PHE A 157 -3.18 2.84 -5.13
C PHE A 157 -3.53 2.30 -3.76
N LEU A 158 -4.19 1.15 -3.70
CA LEU A 158 -4.53 0.45 -2.47
C LEU A 158 -3.57 -0.73 -2.35
N VAL A 159 -2.57 -0.60 -1.49
CA VAL A 159 -1.54 -1.60 -1.27
C VAL A 159 -1.91 -2.45 -0.06
N VAL A 160 -1.79 -3.76 -0.21
CA VAL A 160 -2.08 -4.72 0.85
C VAL A 160 -0.98 -5.75 0.90
N SER A 161 -0.30 -5.81 2.03
CA SER A 161 0.72 -6.81 2.35
C SER A 161 0.35 -7.53 3.63
N VAL A 162 -0.11 -8.77 3.49
CA VAL A 162 -0.61 -9.57 4.61
C VAL A 162 0.38 -10.70 4.90
N PRO A 163 0.92 -10.77 6.13
CA PRO A 163 1.63 -11.97 6.57
C PRO A 163 0.62 -13.11 6.77
N GLY A 164 1.01 -14.30 6.38
CA GLY A 164 0.23 -15.51 6.60
C GLY A 164 1.09 -16.74 6.74
N MET A 165 0.42 -17.87 6.80
CA MET A 165 1.04 -19.18 6.93
C MET A 165 0.50 -20.05 5.81
N LYS A 166 1.39 -20.65 5.02
CA LYS A 166 1.02 -21.61 3.99
C LYS A 166 1.11 -23.00 4.58
N LYS A 167 0.01 -23.74 4.54
CA LYS A 167 0.00 -25.14 4.97
C LYS A 167 0.85 -25.96 4.00
N MET A 168 1.84 -26.66 4.54
CA MET A 168 2.67 -27.58 3.77
C MET A 168 2.08 -29.00 3.89
N GLU A 169 2.81 -29.90 4.52
CA GLU A 169 2.43 -31.28 4.70
C GLU A 169 2.22 -31.62 6.18
N LYS A 170 1.75 -32.84 6.43
CA LYS A 170 1.63 -33.38 7.78
C LYS A 170 3.02 -33.76 8.29
N SER A 171 3.38 -33.26 9.47
CA SER A 171 4.61 -33.61 10.18
C SER A 171 4.71 -35.11 10.41
N THR A 172 5.93 -35.65 10.37
CA THR A 172 6.19 -37.04 10.79
C THR A 172 6.03 -37.24 12.29
N ILE A 173 6.02 -36.15 13.07
CA ILE A 173 5.75 -36.16 14.51
C ILE A 173 4.23 -36.23 14.75
N LEU A 174 3.81 -37.21 15.55
CA LEU A 174 2.41 -37.43 15.93
C LEU A 174 2.08 -36.72 17.25
N SER A 175 0.85 -36.21 17.35
CA SER A 175 0.26 -35.72 18.60
C SER A 175 -0.01 -36.87 19.58
N GLN A 176 -0.38 -36.53 20.82
CA GLN A 176 -0.77 -37.52 21.84
C GLN A 176 -1.93 -38.44 21.39
N ASN A 177 -2.75 -37.99 20.44
CA ASN A 177 -3.85 -38.75 19.86
C ASN A 177 -3.46 -39.52 18.57
N GLY A 178 -2.16 -39.62 18.25
CA GLY A 178 -1.65 -40.33 17.07
C GLY A 178 -1.82 -39.59 15.73
N ASN A 179 -2.33 -38.35 15.75
CA ASN A 179 -2.52 -37.55 14.54
C ASN A 179 -1.28 -36.70 14.23
N PRO A 180 -0.78 -36.67 12.99
CA PRO A 180 0.29 -35.76 12.56
C PRO A 180 -0.02 -34.29 12.83
N PHE A 181 0.97 -33.51 13.25
CA PHE A 181 0.84 -32.04 13.29
C PHE A 181 0.82 -31.46 11.87
N ASN A 182 0.08 -30.36 11.66
CA ASN A 182 0.19 -29.60 10.40
C ASN A 182 1.50 -28.79 10.43
N GLN A 183 2.30 -28.87 9.38
CA GLN A 183 3.43 -27.97 9.18
C GLN A 183 3.00 -26.74 8.40
N TYR A 184 3.53 -25.58 8.81
CA TYR A 184 3.25 -24.30 8.20
C TYR A 184 4.57 -23.60 7.89
N THR A 185 4.65 -22.97 6.71
CA THR A 185 5.75 -22.06 6.38
C THR A 185 5.24 -20.62 6.37
N PRO A 186 6.03 -19.66 6.89
CA PRO A 186 5.71 -18.25 6.72
C PRO A 186 5.53 -17.90 5.25
N PHE A 187 4.47 -17.16 4.95
CA PHE A 187 4.13 -16.68 3.64
C PHE A 187 3.70 -15.21 3.72
N ARG A 188 3.83 -14.47 2.61
CA ARG A 188 3.38 -13.09 2.56
C ARG A 188 2.74 -12.82 1.21
N VAL A 189 1.48 -12.42 1.25
CA VAL A 189 0.82 -11.85 0.07
C VAL A 189 1.15 -10.38 0.00
N TYR A 190 1.49 -9.92 -1.20
CA TYR A 190 1.56 -8.51 -1.54
C TYR A 190 0.71 -8.29 -2.79
N THR A 191 -0.31 -7.46 -2.67
CA THR A 191 -1.18 -7.09 -3.78
C THR A 191 -1.39 -5.57 -3.80
N MET A 192 -1.75 -5.06 -4.97
CA MET A 192 -2.03 -3.65 -5.18
C MET A 192 -3.23 -3.52 -6.11
N VAL A 193 -4.24 -2.78 -5.67
CA VAL A 193 -5.38 -2.40 -6.50
C VAL A 193 -5.21 -0.95 -6.93
N SER A 194 -5.33 -0.69 -8.22
CA SER A 194 -5.44 0.68 -8.74
C SER A 194 -6.90 1.05 -8.88
N VAL A 195 -7.23 2.26 -8.42
CA VAL A 195 -8.52 2.91 -8.59
C VAL A 195 -8.31 4.21 -9.36
N SER A 196 -8.80 4.27 -10.60
CA SER A 196 -8.67 5.45 -11.46
C SER A 196 -9.89 6.36 -11.37
N ASN A 197 -9.67 7.67 -11.42
CA ASN A 197 -10.71 8.65 -11.73
C ASN A 197 -11.03 8.56 -13.23
N GLU A 198 -12.29 8.58 -13.66
CA GLU A 198 -12.65 8.58 -15.09
C GLU A 198 -11.99 9.71 -15.89
N ARG A 199 -11.67 10.83 -15.22
CA ARG A 199 -11.04 12.00 -15.82
C ARG A 199 -9.52 11.93 -15.87
N GLU A 200 -8.94 10.82 -15.42
CA GLU A 200 -7.50 10.61 -15.38
C GLU A 200 -6.89 10.68 -16.78
N LYS A 201 -6.20 11.78 -17.06
CA LYS A 201 -5.43 12.00 -18.29
C LYS A 201 -4.09 12.67 -17.94
N PRO A 202 -2.94 11.99 -18.14
CA PRO A 202 -2.80 10.62 -18.66
C PRO A 202 -3.14 9.52 -17.64
N PRO A 203 -3.43 8.26 -18.05
CA PRO A 203 -3.89 7.16 -17.18
C PRO A 203 -2.76 6.59 -16.31
N PHE A 204 -2.20 7.41 -15.42
CA PHE A 204 -1.03 7.11 -14.61
C PHE A 204 -1.24 5.89 -13.71
N THR A 205 -2.29 5.85 -12.88
CA THR A 205 -2.48 4.77 -11.92
C THR A 205 -2.70 3.43 -12.63
N LYS A 206 -3.50 3.42 -13.71
CA LYS A 206 -3.68 2.24 -14.55
C LYS A 206 -2.37 1.81 -15.21
N TRP A 207 -1.59 2.75 -15.76
CA TRP A 207 -0.33 2.44 -16.42
C TRP A 207 0.68 1.80 -15.46
N ILE A 208 0.86 2.39 -14.27
CA ILE A 208 1.73 1.85 -13.22
C ILE A 208 1.31 0.43 -12.86
N TYR A 209 0.02 0.26 -12.64
CA TYR A 209 -0.58 -1.00 -12.30
C TYR A 209 -0.31 -2.08 -13.36
N ASP A 210 -0.58 -1.79 -14.64
CA ASP A 210 -0.39 -2.73 -15.75
C ASP A 210 1.08 -3.15 -15.90
N HIS A 211 2.03 -2.23 -15.62
CA HIS A 211 3.46 -2.47 -15.78
C HIS A 211 4.10 -3.17 -14.57
N LEU A 212 3.48 -3.13 -13.39
CA LEU A 212 3.98 -3.79 -12.19
C LEU A 212 3.78 -5.31 -12.18
N LYS A 213 3.08 -5.88 -13.18
CA LYS A 213 2.67 -7.31 -13.21
C LYS A 213 2.01 -7.77 -11.91
N SER A 214 1.40 -6.86 -11.16
CA SER A 214 0.75 -7.11 -9.87
C SER A 214 -0.77 -7.14 -10.04
N HIS A 215 -1.45 -8.15 -9.50
CA HIS A 215 -2.88 -8.54 -9.64
C HIS A 215 -3.97 -7.44 -9.64
N ARG A 216 -5.04 -7.66 -10.42
CA ARG A 216 -6.28 -6.88 -10.75
C ARG A 216 -6.30 -5.33 -10.73
N ALA A 217 -6.61 -4.69 -11.88
CA ALA A 217 -6.97 -3.26 -11.99
C ALA A 217 -8.48 -3.07 -11.87
N ILE A 218 -8.94 -2.05 -11.13
CA ILE A 218 -10.35 -1.69 -11.05
C ILE A 218 -10.54 -0.30 -11.66
N GLN A 219 -11.24 -0.24 -12.79
CA GLN A 219 -11.68 1.01 -13.39
C GLN A 219 -13.08 1.33 -12.85
N ILE A 220 -13.23 2.45 -12.16
CA ILE A 220 -14.53 2.90 -11.67
C ILE A 220 -15.19 3.74 -12.78
N PRO A 221 -16.49 3.50 -13.07
CA PRO A 221 -17.26 4.28 -14.02
C PRO A 221 -17.72 5.63 -13.48
#